data_AF-A0A8D5UFV9-F1
#
_entry.id   AF-A0A8D5UFV9-F1
#
_cell.length_a   1.000
_cell.length_b   1.000
_cell.length_c   1.000
_cell.angle_alpha   90.00
_cell.angle_beta   90.00
_cell.angle_gamma   90.00
#
_symmetry.space_group_name_H-M   'P 1'
#
loop_
_entity.id
_entity.type
_entity.pdbx_description
1 polymer ?
#
loop_
_entity_poly.entity_id
_entity_poly.type
_entity_poly.pdbx_seq_one_letter_code
_entity_poly.pdbx_strand_id
1 'polypeptide(L)'
;MQSLQIDKIGDVIRKIRKKRGLRLEDLADDNISPATISNIERGIPHVHPDKIRYLLSKLDLDLDALPKLIQEERQELERLRFRLASIETLHDLGHADEALRRIDELSLDDTHDLAAVVYYLKGKCYITKGYLRRAERLLFNAIRLTGQQPEQRKNNLEAAAFCELGSVYFAQHRYEQALQYIENGLSAFHPDGERSQLRYLLLVNKAACLDRLGRTGEAFQTVEILWHHLHQIHHIHTVLKTYELRTELLLRQRLSEDAISCALEGLEIARLNHQYDRAFHLWTLLGNIYFQNRDWENAELCFCLALRLKNRLRDQQAILEAYTRLGLLYMTQEKWDQAREQLDQALKLGRQYPYIPVYADALMAMGNYYRQQGELKEAADHYREAVKWARKNGDRKRERDALFHQAQCLRDENPDWFRSCLEELYRAEIALRESDTPNQP
;
A
#
# COMPACT_ATOMS: atom_id res chain seq x y z
N MET A 1 18.62 -19.35 -41.35
CA MET A 1 18.68 -18.91 -39.96
C MET A 1 17.80 -17.68 -39.84
N GLN A 2 16.58 -17.83 -39.33
CA GLN A 2 15.61 -16.75 -39.15
C GLN A 2 16.15 -15.75 -38.11
N SER A 3 15.83 -14.46 -38.26
CA SER A 3 16.26 -13.36 -37.38
C SER A 3 16.13 -13.66 -35.89
N LEU A 4 15.10 -14.43 -35.49
CA LEU A 4 14.85 -14.89 -34.11
C LEU A 4 15.96 -15.75 -33.46
N GLN A 5 16.90 -16.31 -34.24
CA GLN A 5 18.05 -17.05 -33.68
C GLN A 5 19.24 -16.13 -33.36
N ILE A 6 19.39 -14.99 -34.05
CA ILE A 6 20.58 -14.13 -33.93
C ILE A 6 20.58 -13.37 -32.59
N ASP A 7 19.41 -12.89 -32.14
CA ASP A 7 19.28 -12.20 -30.84
C ASP A 7 19.74 -13.07 -29.67
N LYS A 8 19.30 -14.34 -29.64
CA LYS A 8 19.63 -15.28 -28.58
C LYS A 8 21.11 -15.72 -28.62
N ILE A 9 21.69 -15.77 -29.82
CA ILE A 9 23.12 -16.04 -29.98
C ILE A 9 23.95 -14.87 -29.40
N GLY A 10 23.53 -13.62 -29.66
CA GLY A 10 24.18 -12.43 -29.12
C GLY A 10 24.24 -12.41 -27.59
N ASP A 11 23.13 -12.73 -26.92
CA ASP A 11 23.05 -12.77 -25.45
C ASP A 11 23.98 -13.82 -24.83
N VAL A 12 24.01 -15.04 -25.40
CA VAL A 12 24.90 -16.12 -24.96
C VAL A 12 26.37 -15.72 -25.13
N ILE A 13 26.73 -15.16 -26.29
CA ILE A 13 28.08 -14.66 -26.58
C ILE A 13 28.49 -13.62 -25.53
N ARG A 14 27.61 -12.65 -25.27
CA ARG A 14 27.84 -11.58 -24.28
C ARG A 14 28.07 -12.15 -22.88
N LYS A 15 27.26 -13.11 -22.45
CA LYS A 15 27.39 -13.75 -21.12
C LYS A 15 28.69 -14.53 -21.00
N ILE A 16 29.07 -15.29 -22.02
CA ILE A 16 30.33 -16.04 -22.03
C ILE A 16 31.52 -15.10 -21.97
N ARG A 17 31.52 -14.02 -22.77
CA ARG A 17 32.57 -13.01 -22.73
C ARG A 17 32.72 -12.39 -21.35
N LYS A 18 31.61 -11.94 -20.75
CA LYS A 18 31.61 -11.37 -19.38
C LYS A 18 32.09 -12.36 -18.33
N LYS A 19 31.66 -13.63 -18.41
CA LYS A 19 32.09 -14.70 -17.49
C LYS A 19 33.60 -14.97 -17.56
N ARG A 20 34.22 -14.74 -18.73
CA ARG A 20 35.67 -14.82 -18.92
C ARG A 20 36.41 -13.52 -18.57
N GLY A 21 35.72 -12.48 -18.12
CA GLY A 21 36.32 -11.19 -17.73
C GLY A 21 36.83 -10.36 -18.91
N LEU A 22 36.40 -10.65 -20.14
CA LEU A 22 36.88 -10.00 -21.35
C LEU A 22 36.07 -8.73 -21.66
N ARG A 23 36.73 -7.63 -21.97
CA ARG A 23 36.11 -6.41 -22.51
C ARG A 23 35.92 -6.55 -24.03
N LEU A 24 35.20 -5.60 -24.64
CA LEU A 24 35.00 -5.62 -26.10
C LEU A 24 36.32 -5.40 -26.83
N GLU A 25 37.17 -4.54 -26.28
CA GLU A 25 38.49 -4.20 -26.79
C GLU A 25 39.43 -5.40 -26.77
N ASP A 26 39.27 -6.32 -25.82
CA ASP A 26 40.13 -7.50 -25.69
C ASP A 26 39.84 -8.54 -26.81
N LEU A 27 38.72 -8.41 -27.52
CA LEU A 27 38.33 -9.27 -28.64
C LEU A 27 38.40 -8.56 -30.01
N ALA A 28 38.61 -7.25 -30.01
CA ALA A 28 38.64 -6.44 -31.22
C ALA A 28 40.01 -6.46 -31.89
N ASP A 29 40.01 -6.39 -33.22
CA ASP A 29 41.21 -6.28 -34.06
C ASP A 29 40.85 -5.74 -35.45
N ASP A 30 41.79 -5.81 -36.40
CA ASP A 30 41.60 -5.37 -37.79
C ASP A 30 40.42 -6.05 -38.50
N ASN A 31 40.01 -7.23 -38.03
CA ASN A 31 38.91 -8.00 -38.60
C ASN A 31 37.59 -7.76 -37.89
N ILE A 32 37.55 -7.30 -36.64
CA ILE A 32 36.28 -7.03 -35.95
C ILE A 32 36.41 -5.87 -34.96
N SER A 33 35.57 -4.83 -35.14
CA SER A 33 35.60 -3.66 -34.25
C SER A 33 34.79 -3.90 -32.96
N PRO A 34 35.07 -3.17 -31.86
CA PRO A 34 34.26 -3.23 -30.63
C PRO A 34 32.77 -2.93 -30.88
N ALA A 35 32.50 -2.00 -31.81
CA ALA A 35 31.13 -1.66 -32.22
C ALA A 35 30.45 -2.83 -32.93
N THR A 36 31.17 -3.56 -33.79
CA THR A 36 30.64 -4.76 -34.45
C THR A 36 30.37 -5.88 -33.44
N ILE A 37 31.26 -6.10 -32.47
CA ILE A 37 31.03 -7.08 -31.39
C ILE A 37 29.79 -6.69 -30.59
N SER A 38 29.65 -5.41 -30.21
CA SER A 38 28.46 -4.91 -29.51
C SER A 38 27.18 -5.11 -30.33
N ASN A 39 27.23 -4.95 -31.66
CA ASN A 39 26.09 -5.20 -32.53
C ASN A 39 25.69 -6.68 -32.56
N ILE A 40 26.66 -7.59 -32.57
CA ILE A 40 26.42 -9.05 -32.49
C ILE A 40 25.79 -9.39 -31.14
N GLU A 41 26.35 -8.88 -30.04
CA GLU A 41 25.86 -9.14 -28.68
C GLU A 41 24.47 -8.56 -28.41
N ARG A 42 24.03 -7.58 -29.19
CA ARG A 42 22.69 -7.00 -29.15
C ARG A 42 21.72 -7.65 -30.15
N GLY A 43 22.17 -8.63 -30.93
CA GLY A 43 21.31 -9.34 -31.88
C GLY A 43 21.00 -8.60 -33.18
N ILE A 44 21.70 -7.51 -33.49
CA ILE A 44 21.32 -6.65 -34.63
C ILE A 44 21.27 -7.47 -35.94
N PRO A 45 20.12 -7.54 -36.65
CA PRO A 45 19.89 -8.47 -37.77
C PRO A 45 20.84 -8.34 -38.96
N HIS A 46 21.55 -7.20 -39.08
CA HIS A 46 22.36 -6.85 -40.24
C HIS A 46 23.86 -7.14 -40.08
N VAL A 47 24.28 -7.87 -39.05
CA VAL A 47 25.69 -8.26 -38.92
C VAL A 47 26.03 -9.43 -39.85
N HIS A 48 27.11 -9.29 -40.62
CA HIS A 48 27.56 -10.32 -41.56
C HIS A 48 27.89 -11.64 -40.83
N PRO A 49 27.40 -12.81 -41.30
CA PRO A 49 27.62 -14.10 -40.64
C PRO A 49 29.09 -14.44 -40.38
N ASP A 50 29.99 -14.03 -41.26
CA ASP A 50 31.43 -14.27 -41.08
C ASP A 50 32.02 -13.53 -39.88
N LYS A 51 31.49 -12.35 -39.51
CA LYS A 51 31.92 -11.64 -38.30
C LYS A 51 31.44 -12.36 -37.04
N ILE A 52 30.27 -12.99 -37.09
CA ILE A 52 29.76 -13.83 -35.99
C ILE A 52 30.66 -15.05 -35.82
N ARG A 53 30.99 -15.75 -36.92
CA ARG A 53 31.92 -16.89 -36.91
C ARG A 53 33.31 -16.51 -36.37
N TYR A 54 33.80 -15.34 -36.78
CA TYR A 54 35.08 -14.83 -36.31
C TYR A 54 35.08 -14.51 -34.81
N LEU A 55 34.00 -13.91 -34.30
CA LEU A 55 33.86 -13.67 -32.87
C LEU A 55 33.75 -14.98 -32.06
N LEU A 56 33.04 -15.98 -32.60
CA LEU A 56 32.93 -17.29 -31.98
C LEU A 56 34.28 -18.00 -31.90
N SER A 57 35.10 -17.94 -32.95
CA SER A 57 36.45 -18.53 -32.92
C SER A 57 37.37 -17.83 -31.92
N LYS A 58 37.27 -16.49 -31.77
CA LYS A 58 37.97 -15.74 -30.71
C LYS A 58 37.55 -16.15 -29.31
N LEU A 59 36.31 -16.61 -29.14
CA LEU A 59 35.78 -17.12 -27.89
C LEU A 59 35.94 -18.65 -27.75
N ASP A 60 36.63 -19.31 -28.66
CA ASP A 60 36.77 -20.77 -28.66
C ASP A 60 35.41 -21.48 -28.52
N LEU A 61 34.43 -21.01 -29.30
CA LEU A 61 33.07 -21.53 -29.35
C LEU A 61 32.79 -22.09 -30.73
N ASP A 62 32.30 -23.33 -30.77
CA ASP A 62 31.77 -23.92 -31.99
C ASP A 62 30.33 -23.43 -32.25
N LEU A 63 30.03 -23.16 -33.52
CA LEU A 63 28.67 -22.83 -33.98
C LEU A 63 27.68 -23.93 -33.60
N ASP A 64 28.11 -25.19 -33.67
CA ASP A 64 27.27 -26.35 -33.38
C ASP A 64 26.97 -26.52 -31.88
N ALA A 65 27.76 -25.88 -31.01
CA ALA A 65 27.52 -25.86 -29.56
C ALA A 65 26.50 -24.80 -29.12
N LEU A 66 26.24 -23.77 -29.93
CA LEU A 66 25.36 -22.65 -29.56
C LEU A 66 23.92 -23.06 -29.23
N PRO A 67 23.23 -23.95 -29.99
CA PRO A 67 21.88 -24.36 -29.64
C PRO A 67 21.78 -24.98 -28.25
N LYS A 68 22.78 -25.77 -27.85
CA LYS A 68 22.85 -26.39 -26.52
C LYS A 68 23.05 -25.35 -25.42
N LEU A 69 23.97 -24.40 -25.63
CA LEU A 69 24.22 -23.31 -24.67
C LEU A 69 22.99 -22.40 -24.49
N ILE A 70 22.29 -22.06 -25.58
CA ILE A 70 21.03 -21.31 -25.52
C ILE A 70 19.98 -22.09 -24.72
N GLN A 71 19.90 -23.41 -24.92
CA GLN A 71 18.96 -24.26 -24.19
C GLN A 71 19.31 -24.34 -22.69
N GLU A 72 20.58 -24.50 -22.34
CA GLU A 72 21.06 -24.52 -20.95
C GLU A 72 20.76 -23.19 -20.25
N GLU A 73 21.05 -22.06 -20.90
CA GLU A 73 20.76 -20.72 -20.35
C GLU A 73 19.26 -20.51 -20.14
N ARG A 74 18.44 -20.94 -21.11
CA ARG A 74 16.98 -20.88 -20.98
C ARG A 74 16.50 -21.71 -19.78
N GLN A 75 17.02 -22.92 -19.61
CA GLN A 75 16.68 -23.78 -18.47
C GLN A 75 17.12 -23.17 -17.14
N GLU A 76 18.28 -22.54 -17.09
CA GLU A 76 18.75 -21.82 -15.91
C GLU A 76 17.83 -20.64 -15.57
N LEU A 77 17.43 -19.84 -16.57
CA LEU A 77 16.50 -18.73 -16.39
C LEU A 77 15.12 -19.21 -15.92
N GLU A 78 14.61 -20.31 -16.48
CA GLU A 78 13.36 -20.93 -16.05
C GLU A 78 13.43 -21.43 -14.59
N ARG A 79 14.56 -22.03 -14.19
CA ARG A 79 14.81 -22.43 -12.79
C ARG A 79 14.85 -21.23 -11.85
N LEU A 80 15.50 -20.13 -12.24
CA LEU A 80 15.55 -18.89 -11.44
C LEU A 80 14.16 -18.26 -11.31
N ARG A 81 13.38 -18.20 -12.39
CA ARG A 81 11.99 -17.71 -12.36
C ARG A 81 11.12 -18.55 -11.42
N PHE A 82 11.25 -19.87 -11.45
CA PHE A 82 10.54 -20.75 -10.52
C PHE A 82 10.94 -20.49 -9.07
N ARG A 83 12.25 -20.32 -8.79
CA ARG A 83 12.72 -19.95 -7.44
C ARG A 83 12.14 -18.62 -6.97
N LEU A 84 12.13 -17.59 -7.82
CA LEU A 84 11.54 -16.29 -7.51
C LEU A 84 10.02 -16.38 -7.26
N ALA A 85 9.30 -17.17 -8.04
CA ALA A 85 7.88 -17.43 -7.79
C ALA A 85 7.66 -18.10 -6.42
N SER A 86 8.50 -19.06 -6.04
CA SER A 86 8.43 -19.70 -4.73
C SER A 86 8.71 -18.73 -3.58
N ILE A 87 9.62 -17.77 -3.77
CA ILE A 87 9.94 -16.71 -2.81
C ILE A 87 8.74 -15.77 -2.64
N GLU A 88 8.09 -15.38 -3.75
CA GLU A 88 6.90 -14.53 -3.71
C GLU A 88 5.76 -15.25 -2.97
N THR A 89 5.54 -16.54 -3.23
CA THR A 89 4.55 -17.34 -2.48
C THR A 89 4.87 -17.40 -0.98
N LEU A 90 6.15 -17.57 -0.60
CA LEU A 90 6.55 -17.55 0.82
C LEU A 90 6.26 -16.19 1.47
N HIS A 91 6.51 -15.10 0.75
CA HIS A 91 6.15 -13.76 1.22
C HIS A 91 4.64 -13.62 1.42
N ASP A 92 3.82 -14.05 0.47
CA ASP A 92 2.36 -14.00 0.56
C ASP A 92 1.80 -14.84 1.73
N LEU A 93 2.45 -15.96 2.06
CA LEU A 93 2.15 -16.78 3.24
C LEU A 93 2.63 -16.17 4.58
N GLY A 94 3.33 -15.03 4.53
CA GLY A 94 3.85 -14.34 5.71
C GLY A 94 5.23 -14.81 6.18
N HIS A 95 5.94 -15.63 5.40
CA HIS A 95 7.29 -16.14 5.70
C HIS A 95 8.38 -15.22 5.14
N ALA A 96 8.32 -13.92 5.44
CA ALA A 96 9.23 -12.90 4.89
C ALA A 96 10.71 -13.17 5.22
N ASP A 97 11.03 -13.74 6.39
CA ASP A 97 12.41 -14.09 6.76
C ASP A 97 12.98 -15.23 5.92
N GLU A 98 12.17 -16.24 5.64
CA GLU A 98 12.59 -17.34 4.77
C GLU A 98 12.73 -16.88 3.32
N ALA A 99 11.78 -16.06 2.85
CA ALA A 99 11.85 -15.43 1.53
C ALA A 99 13.16 -14.65 1.36
N LEU A 100 13.53 -13.80 2.33
CA LEU A 100 14.78 -13.05 2.29
C LEU A 100 16.02 -13.94 2.23
N ARG A 101 16.11 -15.00 3.06
CA ARG A 101 17.23 -15.95 3.02
C ARG A 101 17.37 -16.60 1.64
N ARG A 102 16.26 -17.07 1.07
CA ARG A 102 16.25 -17.69 -0.28
C ARG A 102 16.61 -16.70 -1.38
N ILE A 103 16.26 -15.43 -1.24
CA ILE A 103 16.69 -14.39 -2.19
C ILE A 103 18.22 -14.21 -2.10
N ASP A 104 18.77 -14.14 -0.89
CA ASP A 104 20.21 -13.95 -0.70
C ASP A 104 21.04 -15.13 -1.26
N GLU A 105 20.49 -16.35 -1.24
CA GLU A 105 21.08 -17.54 -1.86
C GLU A 105 21.17 -17.46 -3.40
N LEU A 106 20.36 -16.64 -4.08
CA LEU A 106 20.37 -16.53 -5.55
C LEU A 106 21.64 -15.84 -6.07
N SER A 107 22.29 -14.99 -5.27
CA SER A 107 23.55 -14.31 -5.60
C SER A 107 23.60 -13.67 -7.02
N LEU A 108 22.52 -12.98 -7.42
CA LEU A 108 22.46 -12.29 -8.72
C LEU A 108 23.05 -10.89 -8.63
N ASP A 109 23.92 -10.53 -9.58
CA ASP A 109 24.46 -9.17 -9.71
C ASP A 109 23.46 -8.21 -10.40
N ASP A 110 23.73 -6.90 -10.30
CA ASP A 110 22.90 -5.84 -10.88
C ASP A 110 22.79 -5.90 -12.42
N THR A 111 23.66 -6.65 -13.10
CA THR A 111 23.64 -6.80 -14.56
C THR A 111 22.74 -7.95 -15.02
N HIS A 112 22.25 -8.78 -14.11
CA HIS A 112 21.35 -9.88 -14.43
C HIS A 112 19.94 -9.39 -14.79
N ASP A 113 19.31 -10.03 -15.77
CA ASP A 113 17.95 -9.73 -16.27
C ASP A 113 16.83 -9.83 -15.20
N LEU A 114 17.13 -10.41 -14.03
CA LEU A 114 16.18 -10.65 -12.94
C LEU A 114 16.57 -9.85 -11.68
N ALA A 115 17.63 -9.04 -11.74
CA ALA A 115 18.10 -8.25 -10.62
C ALA A 115 17.00 -7.31 -10.09
N ALA A 116 16.26 -6.66 -10.99
CA ALA A 116 15.15 -5.79 -10.60
C ALA A 116 14.06 -6.55 -9.82
N VAL A 117 13.74 -7.80 -10.21
CA VAL A 117 12.76 -8.64 -9.50
C VAL A 117 13.26 -9.00 -8.11
N VAL A 118 14.55 -9.31 -7.97
CA VAL A 118 15.20 -9.56 -6.67
C VAL A 118 15.05 -8.34 -5.75
N TYR A 119 15.38 -7.14 -6.23
CA TYR A 119 15.23 -5.92 -5.44
C TYR A 119 13.77 -5.64 -5.04
N TYR A 120 12.83 -5.84 -5.97
CA TYR A 120 11.40 -5.70 -5.72
C TYR A 120 10.91 -6.65 -4.62
N LEU A 121 11.24 -7.95 -4.70
CA LEU A 121 10.84 -8.93 -3.70
C LEU A 121 11.48 -8.68 -2.33
N LYS A 122 12.76 -8.26 -2.28
CA LYS A 122 13.38 -7.81 -1.02
C LYS A 122 12.63 -6.60 -0.45
N GLY A 123 12.24 -5.65 -1.29
CA GLY A 123 11.41 -4.51 -0.94
C GLY A 123 10.12 -4.95 -0.23
N LYS A 124 9.30 -5.79 -0.87
CA LYS A 124 8.06 -6.36 -0.31
C LYS A 124 8.29 -7.03 1.06
N CYS A 125 9.35 -7.82 1.19
CA CYS A 125 9.69 -8.49 2.45
C CYS A 125 10.00 -7.47 3.56
N TYR A 126 10.78 -6.42 3.27
CA TYR A 126 11.10 -5.40 4.27
C TYR A 126 9.91 -4.51 4.63
N ILE A 127 8.95 -4.29 3.71
CA ILE A 127 7.66 -3.65 4.04
C ILE A 127 6.94 -4.46 5.12
N THR A 128 6.80 -5.77 4.89
CA THR A 128 6.08 -6.68 5.81
C THR A 128 6.76 -6.74 7.18
N LYS A 129 8.09 -6.60 7.22
CA LYS A 129 8.87 -6.54 8.46
C LYS A 129 8.93 -5.15 9.12
N GLY A 130 8.32 -4.11 8.51
CA GLY A 130 8.30 -2.75 9.05
C GLY A 130 9.57 -1.93 8.81
N TYR A 131 10.55 -2.43 8.06
CA TYR A 131 11.80 -1.71 7.75
C TYR A 131 11.62 -0.79 6.53
N LEU A 132 10.73 0.19 6.64
CA LEU A 132 10.25 1.00 5.51
C LEU A 132 11.35 1.74 4.75
N ARG A 133 12.32 2.35 5.44
CA ARG A 133 13.46 3.04 4.79
C ARG A 133 14.34 2.09 3.97
N ARG A 134 14.48 0.84 4.42
CA ARG A 134 15.25 -0.17 3.69
C ARG A 134 14.47 -0.65 2.48
N ALA A 135 13.18 -0.89 2.63
CA ALA A 135 12.28 -1.24 1.54
C ALA A 135 12.29 -0.18 0.44
N GLU A 136 12.17 1.10 0.81
CA GLU A 136 12.18 2.24 -0.12
C GLU A 136 13.43 2.25 -1.02
N ARG A 137 14.63 2.13 -0.43
CA ARG A 137 15.88 2.06 -1.21
C ARG A 137 15.91 0.89 -2.19
N LEU A 138 15.42 -0.28 -1.77
CA LEU A 138 15.38 -1.46 -2.62
C LEU A 138 14.38 -1.29 -3.78
N LEU A 139 13.23 -0.68 -3.53
CA LEU A 139 12.25 -0.36 -4.57
C LEU A 139 12.78 0.66 -5.56
N PHE A 140 13.53 1.67 -5.12
CA PHE A 140 14.23 2.58 -6.03
C PHE A 140 15.28 1.86 -6.89
N ASN A 141 16.02 0.91 -6.33
CA ASN A 141 16.94 0.09 -7.12
C ASN A 141 16.20 -0.76 -8.16
N ALA A 142 15.04 -1.32 -7.82
CA ALA A 142 14.21 -2.04 -8.78
C ALA A 142 13.79 -1.11 -9.95
N ILE A 143 13.28 0.09 -9.65
CA ILE A 143 12.87 1.11 -10.64
C ILE A 143 14.06 1.53 -11.53
N ARG A 144 15.22 1.78 -10.92
CA ARG A 144 16.44 2.16 -11.64
C ARG A 144 16.85 1.07 -12.65
N LEU A 145 16.83 -0.20 -12.23
CA LEU A 145 17.23 -1.32 -13.08
C LEU A 145 16.21 -1.60 -14.19
N THR A 146 14.90 -1.47 -13.92
CA THR A 146 13.88 -1.58 -14.98
C THR A 146 14.03 -0.48 -16.03
N GLY A 147 14.34 0.75 -15.61
CA GLY A 147 14.57 1.87 -16.53
C GLY A 147 15.78 1.67 -17.46
N GLN A 148 16.75 0.85 -17.05
CA GLN A 148 17.91 0.48 -17.87
C GLN A 148 17.61 -0.61 -18.90
N GLN A 149 16.42 -1.23 -18.85
CA GLN A 149 16.02 -2.35 -19.69
C GLN A 149 14.67 -2.06 -20.37
N PRO A 150 14.60 -1.17 -21.38
CA PRO A 150 13.35 -0.75 -22.02
C PRO A 150 12.53 -1.90 -22.61
N GLU A 151 13.21 -2.94 -23.10
CA GLU A 151 12.61 -4.18 -23.61
C GLU A 151 11.73 -4.88 -22.55
N GLN A 152 12.06 -4.72 -21.27
CA GLN A 152 11.35 -5.33 -20.16
C GLN A 152 10.17 -4.52 -19.65
N ARG A 153 9.89 -3.32 -20.20
CA ARG A 153 8.77 -2.46 -19.75
C ARG A 153 7.42 -3.18 -19.73
N LYS A 154 7.22 -4.17 -20.60
CA LYS A 154 6.02 -5.01 -20.65
C LYS A 154 5.81 -5.86 -19.38
N ASN A 155 6.80 -6.05 -18.51
CA ASN A 155 6.61 -6.82 -17.28
C ASN A 155 5.87 -6.04 -16.17
N ASN A 156 5.69 -4.71 -16.32
CA ASN A 156 5.05 -3.83 -15.33
C ASN A 156 5.68 -3.84 -13.93
N LEU A 157 6.95 -4.24 -13.80
CA LEU A 157 7.66 -4.29 -12.52
C LEU A 157 7.94 -2.88 -11.97
N GLU A 158 8.23 -1.91 -12.84
CA GLU A 158 8.39 -0.51 -12.47
C GLU A 158 7.12 0.06 -11.84
N ALA A 159 5.98 -0.15 -12.50
CA ALA A 159 4.66 0.23 -11.98
C ALA A 159 4.36 -0.47 -10.65
N ALA A 160 4.75 -1.74 -10.49
CA ALA A 160 4.56 -2.49 -9.26
C ALA A 160 5.39 -1.90 -8.11
N ALA A 161 6.65 -1.57 -8.36
CA ALA A 161 7.52 -0.93 -7.37
C ALA A 161 7.00 0.45 -6.94
N PHE A 162 6.47 1.24 -7.88
CA PHE A 162 5.78 2.48 -7.56
C PHE A 162 4.52 2.27 -6.72
N CYS A 163 3.73 1.23 -7.02
CA CYS A 163 2.57 0.87 -6.22
C CYS A 163 2.95 0.56 -4.76
N GLU A 164 4.03 -0.20 -4.55
CA GLU A 164 4.55 -0.52 -3.21
C GLU A 164 5.07 0.73 -2.47
N LEU A 165 5.78 1.63 -3.16
CA LEU A 165 6.18 2.93 -2.60
C LEU A 165 4.95 3.75 -2.19
N GLY A 166 3.93 3.81 -3.04
CA GLY A 166 2.65 4.44 -2.72
C GLY A 166 2.06 3.92 -1.41
N SER A 167 1.99 2.59 -1.26
CA SER A 167 1.50 1.94 -0.03
C SER A 167 2.35 2.28 1.21
N VAL A 168 3.68 2.31 1.08
CA VAL A 168 4.59 2.67 2.17
C VAL A 168 4.34 4.09 2.67
N TYR A 169 4.22 5.06 1.75
CA TYR A 169 3.99 6.46 2.11
C TYR A 169 2.56 6.68 2.62
N PHE A 170 1.58 5.94 2.09
CA PHE A 170 0.21 5.96 2.60
C PHE A 170 0.15 5.51 4.07
N ALA A 171 0.85 4.42 4.41
CA ALA A 171 0.95 3.92 5.78
C ALA A 171 1.67 4.90 6.73
N GLN A 172 2.49 5.81 6.20
CA GLN A 172 3.14 6.88 6.96
C GLN A 172 2.29 8.16 7.03
N HIS A 173 1.04 8.14 6.55
CA HIS A 173 0.15 9.31 6.46
C HIS A 173 0.69 10.43 5.55
N ARG A 174 1.59 10.12 4.61
CA ARG A 174 2.17 11.06 3.65
C ARG A 174 1.43 10.96 2.31
N TYR A 175 0.17 11.40 2.33
CA TYR A 175 -0.80 11.10 1.27
C TYR A 175 -0.48 11.75 -0.08
N GLU A 176 0.06 12.97 -0.11
CA GLU A 176 0.48 13.64 -1.37
C GLU A 176 1.60 12.86 -2.05
N GLN A 177 2.59 12.42 -1.28
CA GLN A 177 3.71 11.64 -1.80
C GLN A 177 3.30 10.24 -2.22
N ALA A 178 2.40 9.61 -1.45
CA ALA A 178 1.78 8.35 -1.85
C ALA A 178 1.05 8.49 -3.19
N LEU A 179 0.24 9.53 -3.34
CA LEU A 179 -0.46 9.83 -4.58
C LEU A 179 0.51 10.03 -5.76
N GLN A 180 1.58 10.80 -5.56
CA GLN A 180 2.59 11.03 -6.59
C GLN A 180 3.22 9.71 -7.07
N TYR A 181 3.60 8.81 -6.16
CA TYR A 181 4.14 7.50 -6.55
C TYR A 181 3.12 6.64 -7.28
N ILE A 182 1.85 6.66 -6.84
CA ILE A 182 0.78 5.92 -7.52
C ILE A 182 0.56 6.46 -8.95
N GLU A 183 0.61 7.79 -9.14
CA GLU A 183 0.50 8.39 -10.47
C GLU A 183 1.70 8.07 -11.37
N ASN A 184 2.91 8.05 -10.81
CA ASN A 184 4.09 7.56 -11.52
C ASN A 184 3.92 6.09 -11.93
N GLY A 185 3.35 5.26 -11.05
CA GLY A 185 3.02 3.87 -11.35
C GLY A 185 2.01 3.72 -12.49
N LEU A 186 0.95 4.54 -12.50
CA LEU A 186 -0.05 4.57 -13.58
C LEU A 186 0.58 5.03 -14.91
N SER A 187 1.53 5.97 -14.87
CA SER A 187 2.27 6.43 -16.06
C SER A 187 3.25 5.38 -16.60
N ALA A 188 3.89 4.63 -15.71
CA ALA A 188 4.81 3.55 -16.07
C ALA A 188 4.08 2.29 -16.60
N PHE A 189 2.81 2.11 -16.23
CA PHE A 189 2.03 0.91 -16.56
C PHE A 189 1.79 0.73 -18.07
N HIS A 190 2.06 -0.49 -18.55
CA HIS A 190 1.84 -0.95 -19.90
C HIS A 190 0.57 -1.83 -19.97
N PRO A 191 -0.50 -1.43 -20.66
CA PRO A 191 -1.79 -2.16 -20.70
C PRO A 191 -1.70 -3.60 -21.19
N ASP A 192 -0.93 -3.84 -22.25
CA ASP A 192 -0.73 -5.18 -22.83
C ASP A 192 0.43 -5.95 -22.18
N GLY A 193 0.86 -5.51 -20.99
CA GLY A 193 1.95 -6.10 -20.23
C GLY A 193 1.52 -7.26 -19.32
N GLU A 194 2.51 -7.90 -18.69
CA GLU A 194 2.30 -8.77 -17.53
C GLU A 194 1.67 -7.98 -16.36
N ARG A 195 1.18 -8.64 -15.32
CA ARG A 195 0.56 -7.97 -14.14
C ARG A 195 -0.58 -7.02 -14.51
N SER A 196 -1.40 -7.36 -15.50
CA SER A 196 -2.49 -6.52 -16.02
C SER A 196 -3.45 -6.00 -14.93
N GLN A 197 -3.66 -6.80 -13.88
CA GLN A 197 -4.51 -6.47 -12.71
C GLN A 197 -3.94 -5.33 -11.84
N LEU A 198 -2.65 -5.00 -11.98
CA LEU A 198 -1.98 -3.94 -11.21
C LEU A 198 -2.60 -2.57 -11.45
N ARG A 199 -3.13 -2.31 -12.65
CA ARG A 199 -3.80 -1.04 -12.95
C ARG A 199 -4.95 -0.75 -11.99
N TYR A 200 -5.77 -1.76 -11.68
CA TYR A 200 -6.90 -1.60 -10.77
C TYR A 200 -6.44 -1.41 -9.33
N LEU A 201 -5.35 -2.06 -8.91
CA LEU A 201 -4.75 -1.83 -7.60
C LEU A 201 -4.22 -0.38 -7.47
N LEU A 202 -3.52 0.12 -8.48
CA LEU A 202 -3.07 1.51 -8.54
C LEU A 202 -4.24 2.49 -8.46
N LEU A 203 -5.33 2.24 -9.20
CA LEU A 203 -6.52 3.09 -9.17
C LEU A 203 -7.23 3.06 -7.79
N VAL A 204 -7.34 1.89 -7.15
CA VAL A 204 -7.90 1.79 -5.79
C VAL A 204 -7.05 2.57 -4.80
N ASN A 205 -5.72 2.43 -4.87
CA ASN A 205 -4.81 3.18 -4.01
C ASN A 205 -4.87 4.69 -4.29
N LYS A 206 -5.04 5.09 -5.57
CA LYS A 206 -5.24 6.49 -5.96
C LYS A 206 -6.50 7.06 -5.32
N ALA A 207 -7.63 6.36 -5.45
CA ALA A 207 -8.89 6.77 -4.85
C ALA A 207 -8.77 6.90 -3.32
N ALA A 208 -8.11 5.94 -2.66
CA ALA A 208 -7.87 6.01 -1.22
C ALA A 208 -6.99 7.21 -0.82
N CYS A 209 -5.94 7.54 -1.58
CA CYS A 209 -5.10 8.72 -1.31
C CYS A 209 -5.89 10.01 -1.50
N LEU A 210 -6.61 10.14 -2.62
CA LEU A 210 -7.45 11.31 -2.92
C LEU A 210 -8.50 11.53 -1.83
N ASP A 211 -9.10 10.45 -1.33
CA ASP A 211 -10.08 10.54 -0.25
C ASP A 211 -9.46 11.06 1.06
N ARG A 212 -8.27 10.56 1.43
CA ARG A 212 -7.55 11.03 2.63
C ARG A 212 -7.11 12.49 2.51
N LEU A 213 -6.87 12.97 1.30
CA LEU A 213 -6.56 14.38 0.99
C LEU A 213 -7.80 15.28 0.93
N GLY A 214 -9.02 14.73 1.11
CA GLY A 214 -10.26 15.50 0.97
C GLY A 214 -10.62 15.87 -0.47
N ARG A 215 -9.91 15.34 -1.47
CA ARG A 215 -10.17 15.51 -2.91
C ARG A 215 -11.29 14.57 -3.35
N THR A 216 -12.46 14.71 -2.72
CA THR A 216 -13.59 13.78 -2.82
C THR A 216 -14.14 13.62 -4.24
N GLY A 217 -14.19 14.70 -5.03
CA GLY A 217 -14.65 14.65 -6.42
C GLY A 217 -13.75 13.78 -7.31
N GLU A 218 -12.43 13.92 -7.18
CA GLU A 218 -11.47 13.10 -7.92
C GLU A 218 -11.42 11.66 -7.44
N ALA A 219 -11.58 11.45 -6.12
CA ALA A 219 -11.72 10.11 -5.55
C ALA A 219 -12.94 9.39 -6.14
N PHE A 220 -14.08 10.08 -6.21
CA PHE A 220 -15.30 9.55 -6.81
C PHE A 220 -15.15 9.23 -8.29
N GLN A 221 -14.57 10.14 -9.09
CA GLN A 221 -14.27 9.85 -10.49
C GLN A 221 -13.39 8.62 -10.67
N THR A 222 -12.37 8.46 -9.82
CA THR A 222 -11.48 7.30 -9.85
C THR A 222 -12.23 6.00 -9.51
N VAL A 223 -13.13 6.05 -8.52
CA VAL A 223 -13.98 4.90 -8.14
C VAL A 223 -15.00 4.56 -9.23
N GLU A 224 -15.58 5.54 -9.94
CA GLU A 224 -16.46 5.28 -11.08
C GLU A 224 -15.73 4.56 -12.22
N ILE A 225 -14.48 4.92 -12.49
CA ILE A 225 -13.64 4.20 -13.48
C ILE A 225 -13.49 2.73 -13.06
N LEU A 226 -13.16 2.47 -11.79
CA LEU A 226 -13.06 1.11 -11.25
C LEU A 226 -14.40 0.37 -11.37
N TRP A 227 -15.49 1.04 -11.02
CA TRP A 227 -16.84 0.48 -11.02
C TRP A 227 -17.28 0.03 -12.41
N HIS A 228 -17.00 0.83 -13.45
CA HIS A 228 -17.29 0.46 -14.83
C HIS A 228 -16.54 -0.82 -15.28
N HIS A 229 -15.34 -1.03 -14.74
CA HIS A 229 -14.49 -2.17 -15.10
C HIS A 229 -14.54 -3.30 -14.07
N LEU A 230 -15.48 -3.29 -13.13
CA LEU A 230 -15.52 -4.23 -12.00
C LEU A 230 -15.50 -5.70 -12.46
N HIS A 231 -16.18 -6.02 -13.56
CA HIS A 231 -16.23 -7.34 -14.19
C HIS A 231 -14.86 -7.84 -14.73
N GLN A 232 -13.87 -6.95 -14.88
CA GLN A 232 -12.52 -7.26 -15.35
C GLN A 232 -11.50 -7.38 -14.21
N ILE A 233 -11.92 -7.05 -12.99
CA ILE A 233 -11.07 -7.10 -11.79
C ILE A 233 -11.15 -8.51 -11.21
N HIS A 234 -10.07 -9.26 -11.33
CA HIS A 234 -10.00 -10.65 -10.84
C HIS A 234 -9.49 -10.72 -9.39
N HIS A 235 -8.82 -9.67 -8.91
CA HIS A 235 -8.31 -9.63 -7.55
C HIS A 235 -9.41 -9.24 -6.57
N ILE A 236 -9.90 -10.22 -5.80
CA ILE A 236 -11.07 -10.07 -4.91
C ILE A 236 -10.92 -8.95 -3.89
N HIS A 237 -9.71 -8.75 -3.37
CA HIS A 237 -9.44 -7.69 -2.42
C HIS A 237 -9.55 -6.30 -3.06
N THR A 238 -9.19 -6.16 -4.34
CA THR A 238 -9.36 -4.92 -5.11
C THR A 238 -10.84 -4.63 -5.37
N VAL A 239 -11.62 -5.67 -5.70
CA VAL A 239 -13.08 -5.57 -5.84
C VAL A 239 -13.70 -5.07 -4.54
N LEU A 240 -13.43 -5.74 -3.42
CA LEU A 240 -14.00 -5.39 -2.12
C LEU A 240 -13.57 -4.00 -1.64
N LYS A 241 -12.31 -3.62 -1.89
CA LYS A 241 -11.86 -2.26 -1.57
C LYS A 241 -12.55 -1.19 -2.41
N THR A 242 -12.92 -1.51 -3.65
CA THR A 242 -13.72 -0.62 -4.50
C THR A 242 -15.12 -0.43 -3.93
N TYR A 243 -15.77 -1.50 -3.45
CA TYR A 243 -17.04 -1.43 -2.73
C TYR A 243 -16.94 -0.55 -1.48
N GLU A 244 -15.94 -0.78 -0.61
CA GLU A 244 -15.71 0.04 0.58
C GLU A 244 -15.61 1.55 0.24
N LEU A 245 -14.76 1.90 -0.72
CA LEU A 245 -14.55 3.30 -1.13
C LEU A 245 -15.82 3.90 -1.73
N ARG A 246 -16.55 3.15 -2.56
CA ARG A 246 -17.81 3.61 -3.16
C ARG A 246 -18.86 3.87 -2.08
N THR A 247 -19.04 2.97 -1.12
CA THR A 247 -19.95 3.14 0.02
C THR A 247 -19.64 4.42 0.79
N GLU A 248 -18.38 4.67 1.14
CA GLU A 248 -17.96 5.88 1.85
C GLU A 248 -18.30 7.15 1.05
N LEU A 249 -18.02 7.17 -0.24
CA LEU A 249 -18.23 8.34 -1.10
C LEU A 249 -19.72 8.61 -1.37
N LEU A 250 -20.54 7.55 -1.54
CA LEU A 250 -21.99 7.68 -1.65
C LEU A 250 -22.60 8.27 -0.38
N LEU A 251 -22.12 7.83 0.79
CA LEU A 251 -22.55 8.38 2.07
C LEU A 251 -22.23 9.88 2.19
N ARG A 252 -21.04 10.31 1.76
CA ARG A 252 -20.68 11.75 1.73
C ARG A 252 -21.56 12.57 0.79
N GLN A 253 -22.07 11.95 -0.28
CA GLN A 253 -23.05 12.56 -1.19
C GLN A 253 -24.49 12.52 -0.67
N ARG A 254 -24.72 12.03 0.55
CA ARG A 254 -26.04 11.84 1.18
C ARG A 254 -26.93 10.82 0.45
N LEU A 255 -26.34 9.93 -0.33
CA LEU A 255 -27.03 8.82 -1.00
C LEU A 255 -27.01 7.59 -0.09
N SER A 256 -27.75 7.66 1.02
CA SER A 256 -27.71 6.65 2.09
C SER A 256 -28.20 5.28 1.62
N GLU A 257 -29.28 5.22 0.84
CA GLU A 257 -29.84 3.96 0.31
C GLU A 257 -28.87 3.26 -0.66
N ASP A 258 -28.26 4.02 -1.59
CA ASP A 258 -27.25 3.49 -2.51
C ASP A 258 -26.01 2.99 -1.77
N ALA A 259 -25.59 3.71 -0.72
CA ALA A 259 -24.46 3.31 0.11
C ALA A 259 -24.73 1.99 0.84
N ILE A 260 -25.95 1.81 1.37
CA ILE A 260 -26.40 0.56 2.01
C ILE A 260 -26.40 -0.59 1.00
N SER A 261 -27.01 -0.40 -0.17
CA SER A 261 -27.05 -1.43 -1.22
C SER A 261 -25.64 -1.86 -1.63
N CYS A 262 -24.77 -0.88 -1.87
CA CYS A 262 -23.37 -1.12 -2.23
C CYS A 262 -22.63 -1.89 -1.12
N ALA A 263 -22.80 -1.51 0.15
CA ALA A 263 -22.17 -2.21 1.27
C ALA A 263 -22.65 -3.67 1.40
N LEU A 264 -23.96 -3.92 1.23
CA LEU A 264 -24.56 -5.25 1.32
C LEU A 264 -24.08 -6.17 0.19
N GLU A 265 -23.98 -5.67 -1.04
CA GLU A 265 -23.39 -6.42 -2.16
C GLU A 265 -21.91 -6.77 -1.89
N GLY A 266 -21.13 -5.80 -1.41
CA GLY A 266 -19.74 -6.04 -1.02
C GLY A 266 -19.62 -7.09 0.10
N LEU A 267 -20.53 -7.07 1.08
CA LEU A 267 -20.55 -8.03 2.19
C LEU A 267 -20.82 -9.45 1.69
N GLU A 268 -21.74 -9.60 0.73
CA GLU A 268 -22.03 -10.89 0.13
C GLU A 268 -20.81 -11.46 -0.60
N ILE A 269 -20.12 -10.63 -1.39
CA ILE A 269 -18.87 -11.01 -2.07
C ILE A 269 -17.79 -11.39 -1.04
N ALA A 270 -17.62 -10.59 0.03
CA ALA A 270 -16.64 -10.86 1.07
C ALA A 270 -16.93 -12.19 1.79
N ARG A 271 -18.21 -12.46 2.07
CA ARG A 271 -18.68 -13.70 2.70
C ARG A 271 -18.39 -14.92 1.84
N LEU A 272 -18.73 -14.87 0.55
CA LEU A 272 -18.53 -15.97 -0.39
C LEU A 272 -17.04 -16.30 -0.63
N ASN A 273 -16.15 -15.31 -0.43
CA ASN A 273 -14.70 -15.45 -0.64
C ASN A 273 -13.90 -15.51 0.67
N HIS A 274 -14.57 -15.66 1.82
CA HIS A 274 -13.94 -15.73 3.15
C HIS A 274 -12.99 -14.56 3.47
N GLN A 275 -13.29 -13.37 2.96
CA GLN A 275 -12.51 -12.14 3.19
C GLN A 275 -12.98 -11.47 4.49
N TYR A 276 -12.58 -12.02 5.64
CA TYR A 276 -13.05 -11.59 6.96
C TYR A 276 -12.63 -10.16 7.33
N ASP A 277 -11.44 -9.75 6.89
CA ASP A 277 -10.94 -8.38 7.04
C ASP A 277 -11.84 -7.38 6.31
N ARG A 278 -12.17 -7.66 5.05
CA ARG A 278 -13.05 -6.84 4.23
C ARG A 278 -14.49 -6.83 4.75
N ALA A 279 -15.00 -7.99 5.17
CA ALA A 279 -16.31 -8.08 5.81
C ALA A 279 -16.40 -7.24 7.08
N PHE A 280 -15.35 -7.24 7.92
CA PHE A 280 -15.31 -6.38 9.12
C PHE A 280 -15.44 -4.90 8.78
N HIS A 281 -14.68 -4.42 7.78
CA HIS A 281 -14.74 -3.03 7.37
C HIS A 281 -16.13 -2.66 6.84
N LEU A 282 -16.71 -3.49 5.97
CA LEU A 282 -18.04 -3.26 5.41
C LEU A 282 -19.15 -3.30 6.48
N TRP A 283 -19.08 -4.19 7.47
CA TRP A 283 -20.01 -4.19 8.60
C TRP A 283 -19.88 -2.91 9.43
N THR A 284 -18.65 -2.44 9.67
CA THR A 284 -18.41 -1.20 10.41
C THR A 284 -18.95 0.02 9.63
N LEU A 285 -18.74 0.05 8.31
CA LEU A 285 -19.29 1.05 7.41
C LEU A 285 -20.82 1.07 7.45
N LEU A 286 -21.45 -0.09 7.33
CA LEU A 286 -22.91 -0.23 7.37
C LEU A 286 -23.47 0.21 8.74
N GLY A 287 -22.80 -0.16 9.83
CA GLY A 287 -23.16 0.30 11.17
C GLY A 287 -23.09 1.82 11.32
N ASN A 288 -22.08 2.46 10.73
CA ASN A 288 -21.99 3.92 10.70
C ASN A 288 -23.13 4.57 9.90
N ILE A 289 -23.54 3.97 8.78
CA ILE A 289 -24.66 4.46 7.97
C ILE A 289 -25.96 4.38 8.76
N TYR A 290 -26.26 3.22 9.36
CA TYR A 290 -27.46 3.06 10.19
C TYR A 290 -27.45 3.97 11.42
N PHE A 291 -26.30 4.18 12.05
CA PHE A 291 -26.15 5.13 13.15
C PHE A 291 -26.50 6.56 12.70
N GLN A 292 -26.03 7.01 11.53
CA GLN A 292 -26.39 8.33 10.98
C GLN A 292 -27.88 8.44 10.63
N ASN A 293 -28.48 7.35 10.15
CA ASN A 293 -29.91 7.27 9.87
C ASN A 293 -30.77 7.14 11.15
N ARG A 294 -30.16 7.08 12.34
CA ARG A 294 -30.84 6.84 13.64
C ARG A 294 -31.53 5.48 13.74
N ASP A 295 -31.12 4.53 12.91
CA ASP A 295 -31.53 3.13 13.00
C ASP A 295 -30.58 2.41 13.96
N TRP A 296 -30.86 2.58 15.25
CA TRP A 296 -29.97 2.14 16.31
C TRP A 296 -29.86 0.61 16.40
N GLU A 297 -30.94 -0.10 16.07
CA GLU A 297 -31.00 -1.57 16.11
C GLU A 297 -30.08 -2.17 15.04
N ASN A 298 -30.20 -1.71 13.79
CA ASN A 298 -29.33 -2.19 12.72
C ASN A 298 -27.88 -1.73 12.91
N ALA A 299 -27.64 -0.53 13.45
CA ALA A 299 -26.30 -0.08 13.80
C ALA A 299 -25.63 -1.00 14.84
N GLU A 300 -26.36 -1.34 15.92
CA GLU A 300 -25.87 -2.24 16.98
C GLU A 300 -25.53 -3.62 16.40
N LEU A 301 -26.42 -4.18 15.58
CA LEU A 301 -26.22 -5.47 14.93
C LEU A 301 -24.96 -5.46 14.06
N CYS A 302 -24.78 -4.43 13.24
CA CYS A 302 -23.63 -4.31 12.34
C CYS A 302 -22.29 -4.23 13.11
N PHE A 303 -22.21 -3.37 14.13
CA PHE A 303 -20.99 -3.27 14.94
C PHE A 303 -20.69 -4.57 15.71
N CYS A 304 -21.72 -5.23 16.25
CA CYS A 304 -21.56 -6.53 16.91
C CYS A 304 -21.06 -7.62 15.95
N LEU A 305 -21.59 -7.67 14.73
CA LEU A 305 -21.14 -8.61 13.70
C LEU A 305 -19.68 -8.35 13.28
N ALA A 306 -19.28 -7.09 13.11
CA ALA A 306 -17.89 -6.73 12.87
C ALA A 306 -17.00 -7.24 14.02
N LEU A 307 -17.33 -6.92 15.27
CA LEU A 307 -16.53 -7.31 16.44
C LEU A 307 -16.44 -8.83 16.65
N ARG A 308 -17.40 -9.63 16.16
CA ARG A 308 -17.28 -11.10 16.14
C ARG A 308 -16.15 -11.60 15.22
N LEU A 309 -15.77 -10.81 14.22
CA LEU A 309 -14.68 -11.13 13.29
C LEU A 309 -13.31 -10.68 13.81
N LYS A 310 -13.22 -9.95 14.94
CA LYS A 310 -11.96 -9.32 15.40
C LYS A 310 -10.76 -10.26 15.49
N ASN A 311 -10.96 -11.52 15.87
CA ASN A 311 -9.88 -12.52 15.99
C ASN A 311 -9.33 -13.00 14.63
N ARG A 312 -9.99 -12.64 13.52
CA ARG A 312 -9.55 -12.89 12.14
C ARG A 312 -8.83 -11.68 11.55
N LEU A 313 -8.74 -10.56 12.27
CA LEU A 313 -8.12 -9.33 11.80
C LEU A 313 -6.73 -9.13 12.42
N ARG A 314 -5.83 -8.58 11.61
CA ARG A 314 -4.54 -8.06 12.08
C ARG A 314 -4.63 -6.56 12.41
N ASP A 315 -5.57 -5.85 11.79
CA ASP A 315 -5.76 -4.41 11.95
C ASP A 315 -6.40 -4.07 13.31
N GLN A 316 -5.55 -3.73 14.29
CA GLN A 316 -5.99 -3.32 15.62
C GLN A 316 -6.68 -1.96 15.63
N GLN A 317 -6.38 -1.10 14.66
CA GLN A 317 -6.99 0.21 14.53
C GLN A 317 -8.47 0.06 14.16
N ALA A 318 -8.80 -0.81 13.20
CA ALA A 318 -10.18 -1.09 12.82
C ALA A 318 -11.00 -1.66 13.99
N ILE A 319 -10.40 -2.55 14.80
CA ILE A 319 -11.04 -3.12 16.00
C ILE A 319 -11.31 -2.04 17.06
N LEU A 320 -10.34 -1.16 17.30
CA LEU A 320 -10.48 -0.04 18.25
C LEU A 320 -11.61 0.90 17.82
N GLU A 321 -11.67 1.24 16.53
CA GLU A 321 -12.72 2.08 15.98
C GLU A 321 -14.10 1.44 16.20
N ALA A 322 -14.28 0.16 15.87
CA ALA A 322 -15.57 -0.51 16.04
C ALA A 322 -16.05 -0.53 17.49
N TYR A 323 -15.17 -0.78 18.46
CA TYR A 323 -15.50 -0.65 19.89
C TYR A 323 -15.93 0.77 20.27
N THR A 324 -15.21 1.78 19.75
CA THR A 324 -15.52 3.19 20.01
C THR A 324 -16.89 3.57 19.44
N ARG A 325 -17.19 3.13 18.20
CA ARG A 325 -18.50 3.35 17.56
C ARG A 325 -19.64 2.71 18.33
N LEU A 326 -19.47 1.46 18.78
CA LEU A 326 -20.48 0.76 19.56
C LEU A 326 -20.69 1.43 20.95
N GLY A 327 -19.61 1.88 21.59
CA GLY A 327 -19.70 2.66 22.83
C GLY A 327 -20.50 3.96 22.66
N LEU A 328 -20.21 4.73 21.60
CA LEU A 328 -20.96 5.95 21.27
C LEU A 328 -22.44 5.69 20.95
N LEU A 329 -22.73 4.56 20.27
CA LEU A 329 -24.10 4.12 20.03
C LEU A 329 -24.85 3.87 21.33
N TYR A 330 -24.24 3.13 22.27
CA TYR A 330 -24.85 2.88 23.57
C TYR A 330 -25.02 4.13 24.42
N MET A 331 -24.10 5.10 24.35
CA MET A 331 -24.31 6.41 24.99
C MET A 331 -25.53 7.13 24.39
N THR A 332 -25.69 7.09 23.07
CA THR A 332 -26.82 7.72 22.37
C THR A 332 -28.16 7.07 22.74
N GLN A 333 -28.14 5.77 23.08
CA GLN A 333 -29.29 5.02 23.59
C GLN A 333 -29.43 5.09 25.13
N GLU A 334 -28.59 5.85 25.83
CA GLU A 334 -28.53 5.94 27.30
C GLU A 334 -28.28 4.58 28.00
N LYS A 335 -27.70 3.61 27.28
CA LYS A 335 -27.27 2.29 27.81
C LYS A 335 -25.88 2.41 28.42
N TRP A 336 -25.78 3.12 29.55
CA TRP A 336 -24.51 3.57 30.13
C TRP A 336 -23.52 2.47 30.49
N ASP A 337 -23.99 1.36 31.08
CA ASP A 337 -23.11 0.26 31.47
C ASP A 337 -22.46 -0.41 30.25
N GLN A 338 -23.26 -0.66 29.21
CA GLN A 338 -22.78 -1.24 27.95
C GLN A 338 -21.84 -0.28 27.23
N ALA A 339 -22.15 1.03 27.22
CA ALA A 339 -21.27 2.04 26.64
C ALA A 339 -19.88 2.02 27.29
N ARG A 340 -19.83 2.02 28.62
CA ARG A 340 -18.59 1.97 29.39
C ARG A 340 -17.78 0.71 29.07
N GLU A 341 -18.44 -0.46 29.04
CA GLU A 341 -17.77 -1.73 28.72
C GLU A 341 -17.07 -1.66 27.36
N GLN A 342 -17.76 -1.17 26.31
CA GLN A 342 -17.18 -1.11 24.97
C GLN A 342 -16.06 -0.07 24.87
N LEU A 343 -16.21 1.09 25.51
CA LEU A 343 -15.16 2.11 25.55
C LEU A 343 -13.93 1.61 26.34
N ASP A 344 -14.11 0.86 27.42
CA ASP A 344 -13.01 0.24 28.16
C ASP A 344 -12.24 -0.78 27.30
N GLN A 345 -12.92 -1.55 26.44
CA GLN A 345 -12.24 -2.41 25.46
C GLN A 345 -11.43 -1.59 24.45
N ALA A 346 -11.98 -0.50 23.94
CA ALA A 346 -11.26 0.40 23.03
C ALA A 346 -10.01 1.01 23.70
N LEU A 347 -10.13 1.50 24.94
CA LEU A 347 -9.02 2.08 25.69
C LEU A 347 -7.96 1.04 26.06
N LYS A 348 -8.37 -0.18 26.44
CA LYS A 348 -7.44 -1.28 26.70
C LYS A 348 -6.61 -1.60 25.46
N LEU A 349 -7.23 -1.64 24.29
CA LEU A 349 -6.54 -1.87 23.03
C LEU A 349 -5.62 -0.69 22.66
N GLY A 350 -6.10 0.54 22.81
CA GLY A 350 -5.31 1.74 22.55
C GLY A 350 -4.08 1.89 23.44
N ARG A 351 -4.17 1.45 24.71
CA ARG A 351 -3.01 1.37 25.62
C ARG A 351 -1.97 0.33 25.18
N GLN A 352 -2.39 -0.77 24.57
CA GLN A 352 -1.48 -1.77 24.01
C GLN A 352 -0.78 -1.26 22.73
N TYR A 353 -1.46 -0.43 21.96
CA TYR A 353 -0.99 0.12 20.69
C TYR A 353 -1.08 1.66 20.68
N PRO A 354 -0.24 2.36 21.47
CA PRO A 354 -0.40 3.78 21.75
C PRO A 354 -0.06 4.71 20.57
N TYR A 355 0.22 4.18 19.39
CA TYR A 355 0.47 4.94 18.16
C TYR A 355 -0.73 4.94 17.21
N ILE A 356 -1.82 4.23 17.54
CA ILE A 356 -3.02 4.15 16.70
C ILE A 356 -3.78 5.49 16.74
N PRO A 357 -4.03 6.15 15.58
CA PRO A 357 -4.70 7.45 15.51
C PRO A 357 -6.07 7.54 16.20
N VAL A 358 -6.88 6.49 16.08
CA VAL A 358 -8.23 6.44 16.64
C VAL A 358 -8.26 6.28 18.17
N TYR A 359 -7.10 6.11 18.82
CA TYR A 359 -7.05 6.02 20.29
C TYR A 359 -7.47 7.33 20.97
N ALA A 360 -7.11 8.49 20.40
CA ALA A 360 -7.58 9.79 20.89
C ALA A 360 -9.11 9.92 20.78
N ASP A 361 -9.73 9.37 19.73
CA ASP A 361 -11.20 9.39 19.58
C ASP A 361 -11.88 8.56 20.68
N ALA A 362 -11.29 7.42 21.08
CA ALA A 362 -11.79 6.61 22.20
C ALA A 362 -11.64 7.31 23.55
N LEU A 363 -10.52 8.01 23.78
CA LEU A 363 -10.32 8.84 24.97
C LEU A 363 -11.35 9.96 25.04
N MET A 364 -11.60 10.65 23.92
CA MET A 364 -12.65 11.67 23.83
C MET A 364 -14.05 11.10 24.04
N ALA A 365 -14.34 9.90 23.51
CA ALA A 365 -15.62 9.23 23.72
C ALA A 365 -15.84 8.90 25.21
N MET A 366 -14.80 8.44 25.92
CA MET A 366 -14.88 8.22 27.37
C MET A 366 -14.99 9.54 28.15
N GLY A 367 -14.32 10.61 27.70
CA GLY A 367 -14.53 11.95 28.25
C GLY A 367 -15.99 12.42 28.10
N ASN A 368 -16.59 12.17 26.92
CA ASN A 368 -18.00 12.47 26.67
C ASN A 368 -18.93 11.65 27.58
N TYR A 369 -18.59 10.39 27.85
CA TYR A 369 -19.32 9.52 28.77
C TYR A 369 -19.40 10.14 30.16
N TYR A 370 -18.24 10.45 30.76
CA TYR A 370 -18.19 11.09 32.09
C TYR A 370 -18.86 12.45 32.12
N ARG A 371 -18.72 13.25 31.05
CA ARG A 371 -19.40 14.55 30.95
C ARG A 371 -20.92 14.40 30.98
N GLN A 372 -21.48 13.40 30.30
CA GLN A 372 -22.93 13.12 30.31
C GLN A 372 -23.41 12.59 31.66
N GLN A 373 -22.54 11.94 32.44
CA GLN A 373 -22.82 11.55 33.84
C GLN A 373 -22.70 12.71 34.83
N GLY A 374 -22.18 13.87 34.41
CA GLY A 374 -21.92 15.02 35.29
C GLY A 374 -20.57 14.98 36.01
N GLU A 375 -19.74 13.97 35.74
CA GLU A 375 -18.40 13.78 36.29
C GLU A 375 -17.37 14.60 35.49
N LEU A 376 -17.40 15.93 35.68
CA LEU A 376 -16.62 16.87 34.86
C LEU A 376 -15.11 16.74 35.01
N LYS A 377 -14.62 16.32 36.19
CA LYS A 377 -13.18 16.15 36.45
C LYS A 377 -12.62 14.94 35.71
N GLU A 378 -13.31 13.81 35.82
CA GLU A 378 -13.02 12.57 35.13
C GLU A 378 -13.06 12.77 33.61
N ALA A 379 -14.07 13.50 33.13
CA ALA A 379 -14.16 13.90 31.72
C ALA A 379 -12.94 14.72 31.28
N ALA A 380 -12.58 15.76 32.05
CA ALA A 380 -11.44 16.62 31.75
C ALA A 380 -10.10 15.87 31.74
N ASP A 381 -9.94 14.85 32.59
CA ASP A 381 -8.74 14.00 32.60
C ASP A 381 -8.63 13.15 31.32
N HIS A 382 -9.73 12.57 30.84
CA HIS A 382 -9.73 11.79 29.59
C HIS A 382 -9.46 12.67 28.37
N TYR A 383 -10.06 13.86 28.30
CA TYR A 383 -9.72 14.82 27.25
C TYR A 383 -8.25 15.27 27.35
N ARG A 384 -7.70 15.44 28.56
CA ARG A 384 -6.27 15.76 28.74
C ARG A 384 -5.37 14.66 28.17
N GLU A 385 -5.72 13.40 28.38
CA GLU A 385 -5.00 12.27 27.79
C GLU A 385 -5.08 12.29 26.25
N ALA A 386 -6.25 12.58 25.68
CA ALA A 386 -6.42 12.74 24.24
C ALA A 386 -5.55 13.87 23.67
N VAL A 387 -5.49 15.04 24.34
CA VAL A 387 -4.62 16.16 23.99
C VAL A 387 -3.15 15.75 24.01
N LYS A 388 -2.69 15.09 25.10
CA LYS A 388 -1.31 14.61 25.22
C LYS A 388 -0.96 13.64 24.09
N TRP A 389 -1.88 12.72 23.78
CA TRP A 389 -1.71 11.78 22.69
C TRP A 389 -1.60 12.51 21.34
N ALA A 390 -2.52 13.41 21.04
CA ALA A 390 -2.59 14.13 19.78
C ALA A 390 -1.35 15.01 19.57
N ARG A 391 -0.92 15.75 20.60
CA ARG A 391 0.28 16.59 20.59
C ARG A 391 1.55 15.76 20.35
N LYS A 392 1.65 14.57 20.96
CA LYS A 392 2.79 13.65 20.77
C LYS A 392 2.87 13.11 19.34
N ASN A 393 1.72 12.90 18.69
CA ASN A 393 1.64 12.35 17.33
C ASN A 393 1.47 13.42 16.24
N GLY A 394 1.49 14.71 16.60
CA GLY A 394 1.32 15.81 15.66
C GLY A 394 -0.09 15.94 15.06
N ASP A 395 -1.11 15.29 15.64
CA ASP A 395 -2.49 15.36 15.16
C ASP A 395 -3.18 16.62 15.70
N ARG A 396 -3.03 17.72 14.97
CA ARG A 396 -3.54 19.03 15.40
C ARG A 396 -5.06 19.10 15.44
N LYS A 397 -5.75 18.35 14.59
CA LYS A 397 -7.21 18.34 14.55
C LYS A 397 -7.77 17.71 15.81
N ARG A 398 -7.28 16.52 16.19
CA ARG A 398 -7.68 15.86 17.43
C ARG A 398 -7.23 16.62 18.67
N GLU A 399 -6.06 17.26 18.61
CA GLU A 399 -5.58 18.15 19.69
C GLU A 399 -6.59 19.27 19.95
N ARG A 400 -7.02 19.99 18.89
CA ARG A 400 -8.02 21.06 18.99
C ARG A 400 -9.36 20.55 19.53
N ASP A 401 -9.86 19.45 18.99
CA ASP A 401 -11.18 18.93 19.35
C ASP A 401 -11.21 18.45 20.82
N ALA A 402 -10.14 17.80 21.28
CA ALA A 402 -9.99 17.41 22.67
C ALA A 402 -9.84 18.62 23.61
N LEU A 403 -9.05 19.64 23.24
CA LEU A 403 -8.91 20.88 24.00
C LEU A 403 -10.25 21.61 24.15
N PHE A 404 -11.05 21.65 23.09
CA PHE A 404 -12.37 22.27 23.11
C PHE A 404 -13.28 21.61 24.17
N HIS A 405 -13.36 20.28 24.16
CA HIS A 405 -14.18 19.56 25.14
C HIS A 405 -13.63 19.65 26.57
N GLN A 406 -12.30 19.64 26.71
CA GLN A 406 -11.65 19.84 28.00
C GLN A 406 -11.97 21.22 28.59
N ALA A 407 -11.92 22.27 27.77
CA ALA A 407 -12.28 23.63 28.16
C ALA A 407 -13.75 23.73 28.59
N GLN A 408 -14.66 23.04 27.88
CA GLN A 408 -16.08 23.00 28.26
C GLN A 408 -16.30 22.40 29.66
N CYS A 409 -15.56 21.37 30.04
CA CYS A 409 -15.69 20.74 31.37
C CYS A 409 -15.16 21.62 32.50
N LEU A 410 -14.14 22.44 32.25
CA LEU A 410 -13.44 23.22 33.28
C LEU A 410 -13.83 24.71 33.31
N ARG A 411 -14.79 25.13 32.47
CA ARG A 411 -15.26 26.51 32.35
C ARG A 411 -15.63 27.15 33.69
N ASP A 412 -16.38 26.41 34.51
CA ASP A 412 -16.95 26.93 35.75
C ASP A 412 -16.11 26.57 36.99
N GLU A 413 -15.27 25.53 36.90
CA GLU A 413 -14.42 25.08 38.02
C GLU A 413 -13.06 25.79 38.08
N ASN A 414 -12.48 26.20 36.95
CA ASN A 414 -11.15 26.81 36.92
C ASN A 414 -11.00 27.85 35.77
N PRO A 415 -11.36 29.12 36.01
CA PRO A 415 -11.34 30.17 34.99
C PRO A 415 -9.95 30.45 34.39
N ASP A 416 -8.88 30.32 35.18
CA ASP A 416 -7.51 30.55 34.71
C ASP A 416 -7.05 29.41 33.78
N TRP A 417 -7.40 28.17 34.14
CA TRP A 417 -7.13 27.03 33.29
C TRP A 417 -7.97 27.04 32.01
N PHE A 418 -9.25 27.45 32.09
CA PHE A 418 -10.09 27.68 30.92
C PHE A 418 -9.47 28.69 29.96
N ARG A 419 -8.94 29.82 30.46
CA ARG A 419 -8.20 30.80 29.65
C ARG A 419 -6.95 30.19 28.99
N SER A 420 -6.19 29.39 29.74
CA SER A 420 -5.02 28.67 29.19
C SER A 420 -5.43 27.74 28.05
N CYS A 421 -6.56 27.04 28.16
CA CYS A 421 -7.03 26.17 27.09
C CYS A 421 -7.55 26.91 25.87
N LEU A 422 -8.17 28.08 26.04
CA LEU A 422 -8.51 28.92 24.91
C LEU A 422 -7.27 29.40 24.16
N GLU A 423 -6.19 29.73 24.88
CA GLU A 423 -4.91 30.10 24.25
C GLU A 423 -4.28 28.92 23.52
N GLU A 424 -4.28 27.72 24.11
CA GLU A 424 -3.80 26.51 23.43
C GLU A 424 -4.65 26.15 22.20
N LEU A 425 -5.97 26.30 22.29
CA LEU A 425 -6.89 26.06 21.18
C LEU A 425 -6.64 27.04 20.03
N TYR A 426 -6.42 28.32 20.33
CA TYR A 426 -6.05 29.32 19.33
C TYR A 426 -4.72 28.98 18.63
N ARG A 427 -3.71 28.55 19.39
CA ARG A 427 -2.42 28.10 18.81
C ARG A 427 -2.58 26.86 17.93
N ALA A 428 -3.38 25.89 18.36
CA ALA A 428 -3.68 24.70 17.57
C ALA A 428 -4.40 25.06 16.25
N GLU A 429 -5.30 26.05 16.29
CA GLU A 429 -6.01 26.52 15.10
C GLU A 429 -5.12 27.29 14.12
N ILE A 430 -4.19 28.12 14.61
CA ILE A 430 -3.17 28.74 13.75
C ILE A 430 -2.33 27.67 13.06
N ALA A 431 -1.81 26.70 13.83
CA ALA A 431 -0.97 25.63 13.30
C ALA A 431 -1.72 24.77 12.26
N LEU A 432 -3.02 24.54 12.43
CA LEU A 432 -3.86 23.86 11.44
C LEU A 432 -3.95 24.65 10.12
N ARG A 433 -4.14 25.97 10.19
CA ARG A 433 -4.20 26.82 8.99
C ARG A 433 -2.86 26.90 8.27
N GLU A 434 -1.76 26.88 9.01
CA GLU A 434 -0.40 26.82 8.45
C GLU A 434 -0.07 25.46 7.82
N SER A 435 -0.65 24.36 8.32
CA SER A 435 -0.50 23.04 7.68
C SER A 435 -1.40 22.85 6.44
N ASP A 436 -2.56 23.52 6.40
CA ASP A 436 -3.51 23.45 5.28
C ASP A 436 -3.18 24.44 4.14
N THR A 437 -2.20 25.34 4.34
CA THR A 437 -1.69 26.19 3.27
C THR A 437 -0.56 25.46 2.55
N PRO A 438 -0.73 25.06 1.26
CA PRO A 438 0.40 24.55 0.51
C PRO A 438 1.42 25.68 0.40
N ASN A 439 2.69 25.39 0.71
CA ASN A 439 3.81 26.25 0.38
C ASN A 439 3.70 26.62 -1.12
N GLN A 440 3.14 27.80 -1.40
CA GLN A 440 3.24 28.42 -2.70
C GLN A 440 4.65 29.01 -2.77
N PRO A 441 5.49 28.60 -3.73
CA PRO A 441 6.77 29.25 -3.95
C PRO A 441 6.60 30.71 -4.39
#